data_AF-A0AAP8T2N1-F1
#
_entry.id   AF-A0AAP8T2N1-F1
#
_cell.length_a   1.000
_cell.length_b   1.000
_cell.length_c   1.000
_cell.angle_alpha   90.00
_cell.angle_beta   90.00
_cell.angle_gamma   90.00
#
_symmetry.space_group_name_H-M   'P 1'
#
loop_
_entity.id
_entity.type
_entity.pdbx_description
1 polymer ?
#
loop_
_entity_poly.entity_id
_entity_poly.type
_entity_poly.pdbx_seq_one_letter_code
_entity_poly.pdbx_strand_id
1 'polypeptide(L)'
;LLPLLKGDRDSEHLNKYVSAYENVRKDLDSFAVGKPGRKPIHPQYLTKVISDLADEKAIFTCDVGTPTLWSARYLRMNGKRRLLGSFNHGTMANALPQAIGAQIAKSSNQVIALCGDGGLSML
;
A
#
# COMPACT_ATOMS: atom_id res chain seq x y z
N LEU A 1 -12.26 -6.14 23.90
CA LEU A 1 -13.18 -5.98 22.76
C LEU A 1 -13.75 -7.31 22.28
N LEU A 2 -12.95 -8.36 22.08
CA LEU A 2 -13.45 -9.71 21.71
C LEU A 2 -14.59 -10.24 22.59
N PRO A 3 -14.57 -10.10 23.94
CA PRO A 3 -15.68 -10.54 24.80
C PRO A 3 -17.00 -9.76 24.61
N LEU A 4 -16.97 -8.62 23.91
CA LEU A 4 -18.14 -7.80 23.62
C LEU A 4 -18.75 -8.13 22.25
N LEU A 5 -18.08 -8.96 21.44
CA LEU A 5 -18.59 -9.42 20.15
C LEU A 5 -19.53 -10.61 20.41
N LYS A 6 -20.83 -10.36 20.53
CA LYS A 6 -21.87 -11.40 20.63
C LYS A 6 -22.02 -12.16 19.29
N GLY A 7 -22.31 -13.46 19.37
CA GLY A 7 -22.19 -14.45 18.28
C GLY A 7 -23.27 -14.46 17.18
N ASP A 8 -24.36 -13.70 17.32
CA ASP A 8 -25.45 -13.69 16.33
C ASP A 8 -25.33 -12.53 15.34
N ARG A 9 -24.22 -12.46 14.59
CA ARG A 9 -24.04 -11.44 13.55
C ARG A 9 -24.30 -12.05 12.18
N ASP A 10 -25.28 -11.49 11.49
CA ASP A 10 -25.50 -11.77 10.08
C ASP A 10 -24.31 -11.29 9.22
N SER A 11 -23.98 -12.07 8.21
CA SER A 11 -22.92 -11.79 7.24
C SER A 11 -23.36 -10.86 6.12
N GLU A 12 -24.65 -10.50 6.01
CA GLU A 12 -25.16 -9.62 4.94
C GLU A 12 -24.36 -8.31 4.80
N HIS A 13 -24.15 -7.60 5.92
CA HIS A 13 -23.38 -6.34 5.91
C HIS A 13 -21.94 -6.57 5.45
N LEU A 14 -21.26 -7.58 5.99
CA LEU A 14 -19.88 -7.91 5.61
C LEU A 14 -19.80 -8.23 4.11
N ASN A 15 -20.66 -9.14 3.63
CA ASN A 15 -20.70 -9.57 2.25
C ASN A 15 -20.95 -8.39 1.30
N LYS A 16 -21.91 -7.52 1.63
CA LYS A 16 -22.21 -6.30 0.85
C LYS A 16 -20.98 -5.41 0.66
N TYR A 17 -20.27 -5.08 1.74
CA TYR A 17 -19.13 -4.17 1.67
C TYR A 17 -17.86 -4.82 1.13
N VAL A 18 -17.68 -6.13 1.35
CA VAL A 18 -16.59 -6.90 0.72
C VAL A 18 -16.79 -6.93 -0.80
N SER A 19 -17.98 -7.28 -1.28
CA SER A 19 -18.27 -7.27 -2.73
C SER A 19 -18.19 -5.87 -3.34
N ALA A 20 -18.64 -4.83 -2.63
CA ALA A 20 -18.47 -3.45 -3.07
C ALA A 20 -16.99 -3.07 -3.19
N TYR A 21 -16.16 -3.47 -2.22
CA TYR A 21 -14.73 -3.23 -2.24
C TYR A 21 -14.03 -3.96 -3.38
N GLU A 22 -14.42 -5.21 -3.68
CA GLU A 22 -13.91 -5.96 -4.82
C GLU A 22 -14.19 -5.23 -6.15
N ASN A 23 -15.37 -4.62 -6.30
CA ASN A 23 -15.68 -3.82 -7.49
C ASN A 23 -14.83 -2.55 -7.56
N VAL A 24 -14.69 -1.81 -6.44
CA VAL A 24 -13.80 -0.64 -6.38
C VAL A 24 -12.36 -1.00 -6.76
N ARG A 25 -11.86 -2.16 -6.32
CA ARG A 25 -10.53 -2.65 -6.69
C ARG A 25 -10.41 -2.93 -8.19
N LYS A 26 -11.41 -3.59 -8.80
CA LYS A 26 -11.45 -3.83 -10.25
C LYS A 26 -11.45 -2.51 -11.04
N ASP A 27 -12.24 -1.54 -10.60
CA ASP A 27 -12.32 -0.23 -11.24
C ASP A 27 -10.98 0.51 -11.15
N LEU A 28 -10.35 0.55 -9.97
CA LEU A 28 -9.01 1.13 -9.81
C LEU A 28 -7.98 0.45 -10.71
N ASP A 29 -7.95 -0.88 -10.74
CA ASP A 29 -7.03 -1.64 -11.58
C ASP A 29 -7.21 -1.33 -13.08
N SER A 30 -8.44 -1.03 -13.52
CA SER A 30 -8.72 -0.61 -14.90
C SER A 30 -8.07 0.72 -15.29
N PHE A 31 -7.80 1.60 -14.31
CA PHE A 31 -7.08 2.87 -14.52
C PHE A 31 -5.55 2.74 -14.40
N ALA A 32 -5.07 1.63 -13.86
CA ALA A 32 -3.64 1.34 -13.67
C ALA A 32 -3.10 0.44 -14.76
N VAL A 33 -3.34 0.82 -16.03
CA VAL A 33 -2.87 0.08 -17.21
C VAL A 33 -1.74 0.83 -17.90
N GLY A 34 -0.59 0.17 -18.04
CA GLY A 34 0.55 0.67 -18.81
C GLY A 34 0.50 0.22 -20.26
N LYS A 35 1.06 1.04 -21.16
CA LYS A 35 1.32 0.67 -22.56
C LYS A 35 2.81 0.84 -22.84
N PRO A 36 3.52 -0.17 -23.39
CA PRO A 36 4.91 -0.02 -23.77
C PRO A 36 5.14 1.23 -24.63
N GLY A 37 6.20 1.99 -24.33
CA GLY A 37 6.53 3.22 -25.06
C GLY A 37 5.72 4.46 -24.70
N ARG A 38 4.63 4.35 -23.92
CA ARG A 38 3.84 5.52 -23.49
C ARG A 38 4.57 6.28 -22.36
N LYS A 39 4.74 7.59 -22.55
CA LYS A 39 5.27 8.53 -21.56
C LYS A 39 4.28 9.67 -21.30
N PRO A 40 4.22 10.24 -20.07
CA PRO A 40 4.91 9.77 -18.87
C PRO A 40 4.31 8.47 -18.31
N ILE A 41 5.05 7.78 -17.43
CA ILE A 41 4.53 6.62 -16.69
C ILE A 41 3.52 7.13 -15.66
N HIS A 42 2.31 6.62 -15.69
CA HIS A 42 1.30 6.95 -14.69
C HIS A 42 1.65 6.29 -13.33
N PRO A 43 1.67 7.04 -12.23
CA PRO A 43 2.15 6.54 -10.95
C PRO A 43 1.27 5.41 -10.37
N GLN A 44 -0.04 5.40 -10.65
CA GLN A 44 -0.90 4.28 -10.28
C GLN A 44 -0.47 2.96 -10.93
N TYR A 45 -0.03 2.99 -12.20
CA TYR A 45 0.46 1.81 -12.90
C TYR A 45 1.77 1.32 -12.26
N LEU A 46 2.69 2.24 -11.95
CA LEU A 46 3.92 1.92 -11.23
C LEU A 46 3.63 1.20 -9.91
N THR A 47 2.78 1.77 -9.05
CA THR A 47 2.48 1.16 -7.74
C THR A 47 1.74 -0.17 -7.87
N LYS A 48 0.85 -0.32 -8.85
CA LYS A 48 0.19 -1.61 -9.13
C LYS A 48 1.22 -2.69 -9.50
N VAL A 49 2.10 -2.40 -10.45
CA VAL A 49 3.16 -3.33 -10.88
C VAL A 49 4.06 -3.72 -9.72
N ILE A 50 4.44 -2.76 -8.86
CA ILE A 50 5.18 -3.04 -7.63
C ILE A 50 4.41 -4.01 -6.73
N SER A 51 3.10 -3.78 -6.52
CA SER A 51 2.30 -4.67 -5.67
C SER A 51 2.16 -6.08 -6.22
N ASP A 52 2.02 -6.21 -7.55
CA ASP A 52 1.85 -7.48 -8.25
C ASP A 52 3.15 -8.31 -8.23
N LEU A 53 4.31 -7.65 -8.25
CA LEU A 53 5.63 -8.31 -8.25
C LEU A 53 6.25 -8.50 -6.85
N ALA A 54 5.76 -7.79 -5.83
CA ALA A 54 6.33 -7.86 -4.49
C ALA A 54 6.01 -9.20 -3.79
N ASP A 55 6.84 -9.57 -2.82
CA ASP A 55 6.68 -10.81 -2.05
C ASP A 55 5.38 -10.84 -1.24
N GLU A 56 4.90 -12.06 -0.92
CA GLU A 56 3.74 -12.26 -0.06
C GLU A 56 3.88 -11.66 1.35
N LYS A 57 5.12 -11.47 1.81
CA LYS A 57 5.47 -10.93 3.13
C LYS A 57 6.23 -9.60 3.03
N ALA A 58 6.14 -8.91 1.89
CA ALA A 58 6.80 -7.63 1.70
C ALA A 58 6.35 -6.59 2.73
N ILE A 59 7.29 -5.74 3.14
CA ILE A 59 7.05 -4.56 3.97
C ILE A 59 7.20 -3.33 3.09
N PHE A 60 6.12 -2.59 2.94
CA PHE A 60 6.11 -1.33 2.21
C PHE A 60 6.26 -0.18 3.19
N THR A 61 7.06 0.81 2.81
CA THR A 61 6.99 2.15 3.40
C THR A 61 6.58 3.14 2.33
N CYS A 62 5.81 4.16 2.68
CA CYS A 62 5.41 5.19 1.73
C CYS A 62 5.59 6.59 2.29
N ASP A 63 6.08 7.48 1.44
CA ASP A 63 6.31 8.87 1.81
C ASP A 63 5.00 9.64 1.85
N VAL A 64 4.90 10.56 2.81
CA VAL A 64 3.83 11.55 2.79
C VAL A 64 3.90 12.37 1.50
N GLY A 65 2.81 12.33 0.74
CA GLY A 65 2.70 12.87 -0.61
C GLY A 65 1.89 11.94 -1.50
N THR A 66 2.13 12.00 -2.82
CA THR A 66 1.48 11.09 -3.77
C THR A 66 1.79 9.61 -3.52
N PRO A 67 2.96 9.18 -2.98
CA PRO A 67 3.19 7.78 -2.64
C PRO A 67 2.19 7.23 -1.63
N THR A 68 1.77 8.00 -0.61
CA THR A 68 0.69 7.60 0.32
C THR A 68 -0.61 7.32 -0.42
N LEU A 69 -1.02 8.19 -1.35
CA LEU A 69 -2.25 8.01 -2.13
C LEU A 69 -2.22 6.73 -2.96
N TRP A 70 -1.11 6.50 -3.68
CA TRP A 70 -0.98 5.33 -4.55
C TRP A 70 -0.85 4.05 -3.75
N SER A 71 -0.14 4.09 -2.63
CA SER A 71 -0.01 2.94 -1.72
C SER A 71 -1.37 2.50 -1.19
N ALA A 72 -2.18 3.46 -0.72
CA ALA A 72 -3.51 3.17 -0.20
C ALA A 72 -4.45 2.56 -1.25
N ARG A 73 -4.35 3.00 -2.51
CA ARG A 73 -5.23 2.56 -3.61
C ARG A 73 -4.78 1.27 -4.29
N TYR A 74 -3.48 1.04 -4.43
CA TYR A 74 -2.95 0.02 -5.35
C TYR A 74 -2.12 -1.08 -4.67
N LEU A 75 -1.66 -0.92 -3.42
CA LEU A 75 -1.08 -2.06 -2.72
C LEU A 75 -2.17 -3.04 -2.30
N ARG A 76 -2.05 -4.29 -2.76
CA ARG A 76 -2.90 -5.40 -2.33
C ARG A 76 -2.32 -6.00 -1.05
N MET A 77 -3.03 -5.79 0.06
CA MET A 77 -2.68 -6.36 1.36
C MET A 77 -3.33 -7.73 1.52
N ASN A 78 -2.65 -8.64 2.22
CA ASN A 78 -3.05 -10.05 2.35
C ASN A 78 -2.97 -10.54 3.81
N GLY A 79 -2.96 -9.63 4.79
CA GLY A 79 -2.77 -9.92 6.21
C GLY A 79 -1.32 -10.23 6.63
N LYS A 80 -0.46 -10.63 5.68
CA LYS A 80 0.98 -10.89 5.91
C LYS A 80 1.85 -9.67 5.59
N ARG A 81 1.60 -9.01 4.45
CA ARG A 81 2.23 -7.75 4.06
C ARG A 81 2.03 -6.68 5.14
N ARG A 82 2.95 -5.72 5.21
CA ARG A 82 2.86 -4.55 6.10
C ARG A 82 3.02 -3.27 5.29
N LEU A 83 2.32 -2.23 5.72
CA LEU A 83 2.45 -0.88 5.16
C LEU A 83 2.73 0.08 6.32
N LEU A 84 3.87 0.77 6.24
CA LEU A 84 4.30 1.78 7.19
C LEU A 84 4.31 3.14 6.51
N GLY A 85 4.01 4.18 7.29
CA GLY A 85 4.06 5.55 6.82
C GLY A 85 3.83 6.52 7.97
N SER A 86 4.14 7.78 7.77
CA SER A 86 3.85 8.84 8.74
C SER A 86 2.38 9.29 8.65
N PHE A 87 1.44 8.37 8.84
CA PHE A 87 0.02 8.62 8.54
C PHE A 87 -0.67 9.59 9.50
N ASN A 88 -0.26 9.57 10.78
CA ASN A 88 -0.83 10.47 11.78
C ASN A 88 -0.06 11.78 11.87
N HIS A 89 1.28 11.71 11.94
CA HIS A 89 2.10 12.90 12.07
C HIS A 89 2.23 13.68 10.76
N GLY A 90 2.19 13.00 9.61
CA GLY A 90 2.19 13.66 8.30
C GLY A 90 3.55 14.23 7.87
N THR A 91 4.67 13.76 8.43
CA THR A 91 5.99 14.23 8.01
C THR A 91 6.45 13.59 6.69
N MET A 92 7.01 14.40 5.79
CA MET A 92 7.71 13.96 4.58
C MET A 92 9.05 13.28 4.92
N ALA A 93 9.70 12.67 3.92
CA ALA A 93 10.98 11.98 4.05
C ALA A 93 10.96 10.80 5.03
N ASN A 94 9.78 10.25 5.31
CA ASN A 94 9.60 9.17 6.26
C ASN A 94 9.88 7.80 5.65
N ALA A 95 9.69 7.63 4.34
CA ALA A 95 9.70 6.31 3.70
C ALA A 95 11.05 5.59 3.83
N LEU A 96 12.14 6.27 3.45
CA LEU A 96 13.47 5.67 3.41
C LEU A 96 14.00 5.33 4.82
N PRO A 97 13.98 6.24 5.82
CA PRO A 97 14.42 5.91 7.18
C PRO A 97 13.60 4.78 7.81
N GLN A 98 12.27 4.77 7.60
CA GLN A 98 11.42 3.67 8.05
C GLN A 98 11.76 2.35 7.37
N ALA A 99 12.09 2.36 6.08
CA ALA A 99 12.48 1.17 5.34
C ALA A 99 13.81 0.60 5.85
N ILE A 100 14.79 1.45 6.15
CA ILE A 100 16.06 1.02 6.77
C ILE A 100 15.79 0.33 8.11
N GLY A 101 14.98 0.95 8.98
CA GLY A 101 14.61 0.35 10.26
C GLY A 101 13.86 -0.98 10.12
N ALA A 102 12.92 -1.05 9.17
CA ALA A 102 12.17 -2.27 8.88
C ALA A 102 13.09 -3.39 8.36
N GLN A 103 14.04 -3.07 7.48
CA GLN A 103 14.97 -4.05 6.92
C GLN A 103 15.92 -4.60 8.00
N ILE A 104 16.37 -3.77 8.93
CA ILE A 104 17.16 -4.21 10.09
C ILE A 104 16.32 -5.13 11.00
N ALA A 105 15.08 -4.75 11.31
CA ALA A 105 14.20 -5.53 12.19
C ALA A 105 13.68 -6.84 11.57
N LYS A 106 13.61 -6.91 10.23
CA LYS A 106 13.09 -8.04 9.45
C LYS A 106 13.99 -8.34 8.25
N SER A 107 15.23 -8.72 8.53
CA SER A 107 16.28 -8.96 7.53
C SER A 107 15.94 -9.97 6.44
N SER A 108 15.05 -10.93 6.70
CA SER A 108 14.59 -11.93 5.73
C SER A 108 13.45 -11.46 4.81
N ASN A 109 12.84 -10.31 5.10
CA ASN A 109 11.71 -9.80 4.34
C ASN A 109 12.19 -8.80 3.29
N GLN A 110 11.59 -8.83 2.10
CA GLN A 110 11.71 -7.76 1.11
C GLN A 110 11.08 -6.47 1.67
N VAL A 111 11.85 -5.39 1.70
CA VAL A 111 11.38 -4.05 2.09
C VAL A 111 11.40 -3.12 0.88
N ILE A 112 10.29 -2.44 0.61
CA ILE A 112 10.10 -1.58 -0.56
C ILE A 112 9.72 -0.17 -0.08
N ALA A 113 10.57 0.81 -0.35
CA ALA A 113 10.32 2.21 -0.03
C ALA A 113 9.72 2.94 -1.25
N LEU A 114 8.48 3.40 -1.12
CA LEU A 114 7.80 4.24 -2.10
C LEU A 114 8.05 5.71 -1.73
N CYS A 115 9.16 6.25 -2.21
CA CYS A 115 9.60 7.60 -1.88
C CYS A 115 9.11 8.63 -2.91
N GLY A 116 8.78 9.82 -2.43
CA GLY A 116 8.64 11.00 -3.29
C GLY A 116 10.02 11.58 -3.58
N ASP A 117 10.17 12.28 -4.69
CA ASP A 117 11.38 13.04 -5.01
C ASP A 117 11.68 14.10 -3.95
N GLY A 118 10.66 14.87 -3.54
CA GLY A 118 10.79 15.85 -2.47
C GLY A 118 11.22 15.23 -1.14
N GLY A 119 10.66 14.08 -0.77
CA GLY A 119 11.04 13.38 0.47
C GLY A 119 12.45 12.78 0.42
N LEU A 120 12.89 12.29 -0.74
CA LEU A 120 14.28 11.85 -0.93
C LEU A 120 15.26 13.02 -0.83
N SER A 121 14.92 14.17 -1.39
CA SER A 121 15.81 15.34 -1.40
C SER A 121 15.97 16.04 -0.05
N MET A 122 15.11 15.73 0.92
CA MET A 122 15.17 16.30 2.28
C MET A 122 16.21 15.64 3.18
N LEU A 123 16.76 14.48 2.77
CA LEU A 123 17.79 13.73 3.47
C LEU A 123 19.17 14.02 2.86
#